data_AF-A0A2A2IK11-F1
#
_entry.id   AF-A0A2A2IK11-F1
#
_cell.length_a   1.000
_cell.length_b   1.000
_cell.length_c   1.000
_cell.angle_alpha   90.00
_cell.angle_beta   90.00
_cell.angle_gamma   90.00
#
_symmetry.space_group_name_H-M   'P 1'
#
loop_
_entity.id
_entity.type
_entity.pdbx_description
1 polymer ?
#
loop_
_entity_poly.entity_id
_entity_poly.type
_entity_poly.pdbx_seq_one_letter_code
_entity_poly.pdbx_strand_id
1 'polypeptide(L)'
;MKKTEQLTDSMSYIMAALTKPRHGYAIMNLIEETTKGAITIGPASMYTIIKKLLKQEWIYLYDESNSRRKTYLLTEKGREVLGEDLKVRKLMIQLAETGLEEA
;
A
#
# COMPACT_ATOMS: atom_id res chain seq x y z
N MET A 1 1.68 23.98 6.39
CA MET A 1 1.32 22.59 6.09
C MET A 1 2.20 21.66 6.91
N LYS A 2 1.64 20.79 7.75
CA LYS A 2 2.43 19.72 8.38
C LYS A 2 2.99 18.85 7.25
N LYS A 3 4.29 18.52 7.32
CA LYS A 3 4.94 17.58 6.42
C LYS A 3 4.26 16.23 6.64
N THR A 4 3.24 15.92 5.85
CA THR A 4 2.61 14.59 5.86
C THR A 4 3.73 13.61 5.52
N GLU A 5 3.98 12.63 6.39
CA GLU A 5 4.93 11.55 6.04
C GLU A 5 4.50 10.98 4.70
N GLN A 6 5.37 11.09 3.69
CA GLN A 6 5.10 10.51 2.38
C GLN A 6 4.99 9.00 2.52
N LEU A 7 4.00 8.42 1.84
CA LEU A 7 3.89 6.98 1.72
C LEU A 7 5.14 6.44 1.02
N THR A 8 5.82 5.49 1.65
CA THR A 8 6.87 4.75 0.93
C THR A 8 6.21 3.88 -0.14
N ASP A 9 6.99 3.42 -1.12
CA ASP A 9 6.47 2.54 -2.17
C ASP A 9 5.87 1.27 -1.58
N SER A 10 6.55 0.63 -0.63
CA SER A 10 6.03 -0.57 0.04
C SER A 10 4.72 -0.30 0.78
N MET A 11 4.56 0.86 1.42
CA MET A 11 3.28 1.23 2.05
C MET A 11 2.18 1.40 1.00
N SER A 12 2.50 2.06 -0.11
CA SER A 12 1.55 2.30 -1.20
C SER A 12 1.08 0.99 -1.83
N TYR A 13 1.99 0.04 -2.09
CA TYR A 13 1.66 -1.30 -2.57
C TYR A 13 0.78 -2.08 -1.58
N ILE A 14 1.12 -2.05 -0.28
CA ILE A 14 0.31 -2.73 0.75
C ILE A 14 -1.07 -2.09 0.84
N MET A 15 -1.18 -0.76 0.85
CA MET A 15 -2.46 -0.06 0.90
C MET A 15 -3.31 -0.34 -0.36
N ALA A 16 -2.70 -0.35 -1.55
CA ALA A 16 -3.39 -0.74 -2.78
C ALA A 16 -3.93 -2.19 -2.71
N ALA A 17 -3.13 -3.12 -2.17
CA ALA A 17 -3.56 -4.49 -1.91
C ALA A 17 -4.64 -4.59 -0.80
N LEU A 18 -4.84 -3.56 0.02
CA LEU A 18 -5.87 -3.52 1.07
C LEU A 18 -7.13 -2.74 0.66
N THR A 19 -7.31 -2.44 -0.62
CA THR A 19 -8.57 -1.93 -1.18
C THR A 19 -9.73 -2.93 -1.06
N LYS A 20 -9.42 -4.23 -0.92
CA LYS A 20 -10.33 -5.30 -0.52
C LYS A 20 -9.74 -6.05 0.69
N PRO A 21 -10.58 -6.74 1.49
CA PRO A 21 -10.09 -7.44 2.67
C PRO A 21 -9.07 -8.53 2.31
N ARG A 22 -7.88 -8.49 2.89
CA ARG A 22 -6.82 -9.50 2.65
C ARG A 22 -6.01 -9.81 3.90
N HIS A 23 -5.57 -11.06 4.02
CA HIS A 23 -4.62 -11.48 5.04
C HIS A 23 -3.16 -11.29 4.58
N GLY A 24 -2.23 -11.29 5.53
CA GLY A 24 -0.81 -10.97 5.30
C GLY A 24 -0.18 -11.67 4.08
N TYR A 25 -0.31 -12.99 3.97
CA TYR A 25 0.22 -13.73 2.82
C TYR A 25 -0.43 -13.36 1.47
N ALA A 26 -1.74 -13.11 1.44
CA ALA A 26 -2.43 -12.72 0.21
C ALA A 26 -2.00 -11.33 -0.29
N ILE A 27 -1.58 -10.44 0.62
CA ILE A 27 -1.02 -9.13 0.27
C ILE A 27 0.31 -9.32 -0.45
N MET A 28 1.22 -10.11 0.12
CA MET A 28 2.55 -10.35 -0.45
C MET A 28 2.45 -11.00 -1.83
N ASN A 29 1.67 -12.07 -1.95
CA ASN A 29 1.47 -12.77 -3.22
C ASN A 29 0.87 -11.85 -4.29
N LEU A 30 -0.15 -11.06 -3.95
CA LEU A 30 -0.78 -10.16 -4.90
C LEU A 30 0.22 -9.12 -5.45
N ILE A 31 1.06 -8.54 -4.57
CA ILE A 31 2.06 -7.54 -4.98
C ILE A 31 3.07 -8.17 -5.93
N GLU A 32 3.61 -9.35 -5.57
CA GLU A 32 4.57 -10.06 -6.39
C GLU A 32 3.99 -10.46 -7.76
N GLU A 33 2.79 -11.04 -7.78
CA GLU A 33 2.10 -11.45 -9.01
C GLU A 33 1.79 -10.25 -9.91
N THR A 34 1.23 -9.17 -9.34
CA THR A 34 0.83 -7.98 -10.11
C THR A 34 2.04 -7.26 -10.70
N THR A 35 3.15 -7.23 -9.96
CA THR A 35 4.39 -6.58 -10.39
C THR A 35 5.32 -7.51 -11.18
N LYS A 36 4.89 -8.76 -11.47
CA LYS A 36 5.70 -9.77 -12.15
C LYS A 36 7.07 -9.98 -11.48
N GLY A 37 7.09 -9.96 -10.15
CA GLY A 37 8.30 -10.12 -9.33
C GLY A 37 9.18 -8.88 -9.24
N ALA A 38 8.85 -7.76 -9.88
CA ALA A 38 9.63 -6.52 -9.78
C ALA A 38 9.63 -5.96 -8.34
N ILE A 39 8.55 -6.20 -7.60
CA ILE A 39 8.42 -5.80 -6.19
C ILE A 39 8.10 -7.04 -5.36
N THR A 40 8.93 -7.29 -4.36
CA THR A 40 8.70 -8.32 -3.35
C THR A 40 8.79 -7.70 -1.97
N ILE A 41 7.88 -8.09 -1.07
CA ILE A 41 7.88 -7.62 0.32
C ILE A 41 7.96 -8.85 1.22
N GLY A 42 9.09 -8.98 1.92
CA GLY A 42 9.28 -10.07 2.87
C GLY A 42 8.35 -9.98 4.09
N PRO A 43 8.06 -11.10 4.79
CA PRO A 43 7.12 -11.13 5.91
C PRO A 43 7.42 -10.11 7.01
N ALA A 44 8.70 -9.98 7.42
CA ALA A 44 9.10 -9.05 8.48
C ALA A 44 8.78 -7.58 8.12
N SER A 45 9.10 -7.17 6.89
CA SER A 45 8.81 -5.83 6.38
C SER A 45 7.31 -5.60 6.26
N MET A 46 6.57 -6.58 5.74
CA MET A 46 5.12 -6.50 5.61
C MET A 46 4.44 -6.28 6.97
N TYR A 47 4.74 -7.08 7.98
CA TYR A 47 4.14 -6.93 9.31
C TYR A 47 4.56 -5.64 10.02
N THR A 48 5.79 -5.17 9.79
CA THR A 48 6.24 -3.86 10.29
C THR A 48 5.42 -2.72 9.68
N ILE A 49 5.16 -2.77 8.37
CA ILE A 49 4.34 -1.78 7.69
C ILE A 49 2.89 -1.87 8.15
N ILE A 50 2.29 -3.06 8.22
CA ILE A 50 0.92 -3.25 8.74
C ILE A 50 0.78 -2.64 10.14
N LYS A 51 1.72 -2.87 11.05
CA LYS A 51 1.71 -2.27 12.39
C LYS A 51 1.75 -0.74 12.34
N LYS A 52 2.53 -0.15 11.42
CA LYS A 52 2.57 1.30 11.23
C LYS A 52 1.24 1.82 10.66
N LEU A 53 0.66 1.16 9.66
CA LEU A 53 -0.61 1.55 9.05
C LEU A 53 -1.79 1.47 10.04
N LEU A 54 -1.81 0.44 10.89
CA LEU A 54 -2.77 0.31 11.99
C LEU A 54 -2.63 1.47 12.99
N LYS A 55 -1.39 1.80 13.39
CA LYS A 55 -1.11 2.92 14.31
C LYS A 55 -1.55 4.28 13.74
N GLN A 56 -1.50 4.45 12.42
CA GLN A 56 -1.96 5.65 11.72
C GLN A 56 -3.48 5.67 11.45
N GLU A 57 -4.17 4.57 11.77
CA GLU A 57 -5.60 4.35 11.49
C GLU A 57 -5.94 4.41 10.00
N TRP A 58 -4.97 4.07 9.15
CA TRP A 58 -5.18 3.99 7.69
C TRP A 58 -5.74 2.63 7.27
N ILE A 59 -5.54 1.62 8.10
CA ILE A 59 -6.17 0.30 7.96
C ILE A 59 -6.76 -0.12 9.30
N TYR A 60 -7.68 -1.07 9.25
CA TYR A 60 -8.24 -1.71 10.43
C TYR A 60 -8.26 -3.23 10.27
N LEU A 61 -8.46 -3.93 11.38
CA LEU A 61 -8.63 -5.38 11.41
C LEU A 61 -10.07 -5.71 10.97
N TYR A 62 -10.21 -6.22 9.76
CA TYR A 62 -11.50 -6.52 9.14
C TYR A 62 -12.12 -7.80 9.71
N ASP A 63 -11.29 -8.83 9.89
CA ASP A 63 -11.69 -10.10 10.48
C ASP A 63 -10.52 -10.72 11.26
N GLU A 64 -10.83 -11.18 12.47
CA GLU A 64 -9.93 -11.85 13.40
C GLU A 64 -10.44 -13.18 13.93
N SER A 65 -11.54 -13.70 13.37
CA SER A 65 -12.11 -15.02 13.70
C SER A 65 -11.07 -16.15 13.62
N ASN A 66 -10.07 -15.98 12.75
CA ASN A 66 -8.91 -16.85 12.66
C ASN A 66 -7.65 -16.14 13.19
N SER A 67 -7.19 -16.55 14.38
CA SER A 67 -5.99 -16.01 15.02
C SER A 67 -4.71 -16.14 14.18
N ARG A 68 -4.66 -17.10 13.25
CA ARG A 68 -3.53 -17.33 12.33
C ARG A 68 -3.64 -16.54 11.02
N ARG A 69 -4.80 -15.98 10.68
CA ARG A 69 -5.06 -15.30 9.39
C ARG A 69 -5.87 -14.02 9.59
N LYS A 70 -5.27 -13.06 10.30
CA LYS A 70 -5.82 -11.71 10.42
C LYS A 70 -5.99 -11.07 9.05
N THR A 71 -7.19 -10.54 8.79
CA THR A 71 -7.56 -9.87 7.55
C THR A 71 -7.64 -8.37 7.81
N TYR A 72 -7.06 -7.57 6.92
CA TYR A 72 -7.03 -6.11 7.03
C TYR A 72 -7.79 -5.46 5.89
N LEU A 73 -8.27 -4.24 6.10
CA LEU A 73 -8.90 -3.40 5.07
C LEU A 73 -8.57 -1.91 5.31
N LEU A 74 -8.53 -1.11 4.24
CA LEU A 74 -8.45 0.35 4.36
C LEU A 74 -9.64 0.93 5.13
N THR A 75 -9.35 1.90 6.01
CA THR A 75 -10.35 2.84 6.54
C THR A 75 -10.67 3.91 5.49
N GLU A 76 -11.68 4.76 5.74
CA GLU A 76 -11.95 5.90 4.85
C GLU A 76 -10.76 6.84 4.75
N LYS A 77 -10.16 7.20 5.90
CA LYS A 77 -8.90 7.96 5.97
C LYS A 77 -7.78 7.30 5.17
N GLY A 78 -7.66 5.97 5.22
CA GLY A 78 -6.70 5.23 4.40
C GLY A 78 -6.95 5.34 2.90
N ARG A 79 -8.22 5.36 2.48
CA ARG A 79 -8.59 5.58 1.07
C ARG A 79 -8.23 6.97 0.60
N GLU A 80 -8.49 8.00 1.42
CA GLU A 80 -8.08 9.37 1.13
C GLU A 80 -6.56 9.48 0.97
N VAL A 81 -5.80 8.94 1.93
CA VAL A 81 -4.33 8.96 1.90
C VAL A 81 -3.77 8.25 0.66
N LEU A 82 -4.30 7.07 0.32
CA LEU A 82 -3.91 6.37 -0.91
C LEU A 82 -4.31 7.16 -2.17
N GLY A 83 -5.47 7.82 -2.15
CA GLY A 83 -5.95 8.66 -3.25
C GLY A 83 -5.02 9.84 -3.53
N GLU A 84 -4.57 10.55 -2.49
CA GLU A 84 -3.62 11.66 -2.64
C GLU A 84 -2.24 11.18 -3.12
N ASP A 85 -1.74 10.05 -2.60
CA ASP A 85 -0.49 9.45 -3.08
C ASP A 85 -0.58 9.05 -4.56
N LEU A 86 -1.69 8.44 -4.99
CA LEU A 86 -1.92 8.11 -6.40
C LEU A 86 -1.93 9.34 -7.31
N LYS A 87 -2.49 10.48 -6.86
CA LYS A 87 -2.46 11.73 -7.64
C LYS A 87 -1.02 12.19 -7.88
N VAL A 88 -0.20 12.23 -6.82
CA VAL A 88 1.20 12.65 -6.91
C VAL A 88 2.02 11.70 -7.78
N ARG A 89 1.83 10.38 -7.64
CA ARG A 89 2.53 9.37 -8.45
C ARG A 89 2.19 9.46 -9.94
N LYS A 90 0.93 9.74 -10.28
CA LYS A 90 0.52 9.96 -11.68
C LYS A 90 1.22 11.17 -12.30
N LEU A 91 1.35 12.26 -11.55
CA LEU A 91 2.09 13.45 -12.00
C LEU A 91 3.58 13.13 -12.25
N MET A 92 4.18 12.32 -11.38
CA MET A 92 5.57 11.87 -11.55
C MET A 92 5.74 11.03 -12.82
N ILE A 93 4.83 10.08 -13.06
CA ILE A 93 4.83 9.24 -14.29
C ILE A 93 4.71 10.13 -15.53
N GLN A 94 3.73 11.04 -15.54
CA GLN A 94 3.52 11.96 -16.67
C GLN A 94 4.74 12.83 -16.96
N LEU A 95 5.40 13.35 -15.92
CA LEU A 95 6.62 14.13 -16.07
C LEU A 95 7.74 13.31 -16.72
N ALA A 96 7.93 12.06 -16.28
CA ALA A 96 8.94 11.17 -16.83
C ALA A 96 8.64 10.76 -18.27
N GLU A 97 7.38 10.42 -18.60
CA GLU A 97 6.95 10.07 -19.95
C GLU A 97 7.18 11.23 -20.93
N THR A 98 6.75 12.45 -20.55
CA THR A 98 6.94 13.65 -21.38
C THR A 98 8.43 13.89 -21.67
N GLY A 99 9.28 13.81 -20.65
CA GLY A 99 10.71 14.03 -20.82
C GLY A 99 11.42 12.94 -21.64
N LEU A 100 10.88 11.72 -21.69
CA LEU A 100 11.39 10.64 -22.54
C LEU A 100 10.95 10.75 -24.00
N GLU A 101 9.79 11.36 -24.28
CA GLU A 101 9.31 11.63 -25.64
C GLU A 101 10.05 12.81 -26.31
N GLU A 102 10.56 13.74 -25.51
CA GLU A 102 11.36 14.89 -25.97
C GLU A 102 12.85 14.54 -26.26
N ALA A 103 13.30 13.35 -25.87
CA ALA A 103 14.69 12.88 -25.98
C ALA A 103 14.93 12.04 -27.25
#